data_AF-A0A2W4S3R3-F1
#
_entry.id   AF-A0A2W4S3R3-F1
#
_cell.length_a   1.000
_cell.length_b   1.000
_cell.length_c   1.000
_cell.angle_alpha   90.00
_cell.angle_beta   90.00
_cell.angle_gamma   90.00
#
_symmetry.space_group_name_H-M   'P 1'
#
loop_
_entity.id
_entity.type
_entity.pdbx_description
1 polymer ?
#
loop_
_entity_poly.entity_id
_entity_poly.type
_entity_poly.pdbx_seq_one_letter_code
_entity_poly.pdbx_strand_id
1 'polypeptide(L)'
;MAAHATPGREDGDAPAILTGNVATRNSAGFALLLALLVLLALGTLGTGLLFVSTLETRVSRALVHATRARAAAESAARAALTGWDAPAHRRLAPGTAVDVAVAPDALDPDVHAHARVVRLAGGLFLIRAEAEIRPPAGAGAHAAVGLLTRALHPAEFGPDFSAAVSAAGPVVLLPGAVVDGAGSAEPAATPDCPPDPLLGVPSGPRAGIAIADAPLLRVEPSAALHGAPPLEIAAHLADSAAFSGLGPLGMADVTRLADRLVAEGLDLTAGPGGDGCDVGSAGAGSLDGAVGPAGAPCSGDAQLIFSPGRLTVSGAGRGVLVVDGDLELAPGAAFAGAILATGRLTLAPGASVTGAVRAREASIAGAIRFDACALARAFAEAPGLNRPLRPAGRSWVPTF
;
A
#
# COMPACT_ATOMS: atom_id res chain seq x y z
N MET A 1 36.38 -13.52 60.44
CA MET A 1 37.29 -12.85 61.39
C MET A 1 36.59 -11.58 61.85
N ALA A 2 35.82 -11.67 62.94
CA ALA A 2 36.28 -11.42 64.31
C ALA A 2 36.38 -9.91 64.57
N ALA A 3 35.90 -9.32 65.65
CA ALA A 3 35.10 -9.76 66.78
C ALA A 3 34.71 -8.47 67.54
N HIS A 4 33.54 -8.49 68.16
CA HIS A 4 33.31 -8.05 69.55
C HIS A 4 34.43 -7.27 70.27
N ALA A 5 34.07 -6.13 70.87
CA ALA A 5 34.21 -5.90 72.32
C ALA A 5 33.84 -4.45 72.72
N THR A 6 32.69 -4.28 73.37
CA THR A 6 32.62 -3.53 74.64
C THR A 6 33.43 -4.30 75.69
N PRO A 7 34.03 -3.71 76.76
CA PRO A 7 33.34 -2.80 77.70
C PRO A 7 34.26 -1.76 78.40
N GLY A 8 33.72 -0.99 79.35
CA GLY A 8 34.55 -0.26 80.33
C GLY A 8 33.83 0.88 81.03
N ARG A 9 33.28 0.59 82.20
CA ARG A 9 32.79 1.55 83.21
C ARG A 9 33.95 1.82 84.17
N GLU A 10 34.26 3.07 84.48
CA GLU A 10 34.88 3.45 85.76
C GLU A 10 34.63 4.93 86.07
N ASP A 11 34.45 5.16 87.37
CA ASP A 11 33.92 6.34 88.03
C ASP A 11 34.97 7.45 88.26
N GLY A 12 34.49 8.69 88.44
CA GLY A 12 35.16 9.71 89.28
C GLY A 12 36.01 10.76 88.56
N ASP A 13 35.48 11.98 88.40
CA ASP A 13 35.85 13.14 89.25
C ASP A 13 35.14 14.40 88.75
N ALA A 14 34.53 15.14 89.67
CA ALA A 14 34.16 16.54 89.44
C ALA A 14 35.41 17.41 89.66
N PRO A 15 35.62 18.50 88.92
CA PRO A 15 35.23 19.78 89.52
C PRO A 15 34.78 20.89 88.55
N ALA A 16 34.26 21.94 89.19
CA ALA A 16 34.21 23.33 88.74
C ALA A 16 33.16 23.71 87.69
N ILE A 17 32.01 24.11 88.24
CA ILE A 17 31.08 25.09 87.69
C ILE A 17 31.87 26.32 87.17
N LEU A 18 31.87 26.53 85.86
CA LEU A 18 32.07 27.84 85.25
C LEU A 18 30.76 28.23 84.55
N THR A 19 29.91 28.91 85.32
CA THR A 19 28.76 29.66 84.85
C THR A 19 29.24 30.86 84.03
N GLY A 20 29.51 30.64 82.76
CA GLY A 20 29.60 31.69 81.76
C GLY A 20 28.21 32.22 81.45
N ASN A 21 27.75 33.22 82.21
CA ASN A 21 26.54 33.99 81.93
C ASN A 21 26.67 34.67 80.55
N VAL A 22 26.11 34.05 79.51
CA VAL A 22 25.80 34.75 78.26
C VAL A 22 24.60 35.64 78.52
N ALA A 23 24.84 36.95 78.50
CA ALA A 23 23.86 37.99 78.73
C ALA A 23 22.64 37.87 77.79
N THR A 24 21.54 37.35 78.31
CA THR A 24 20.21 37.36 77.66
C THR A 24 19.51 38.68 77.97
N ARG A 25 19.84 39.75 77.24
CA ARG A 25 19.10 41.02 77.38
C ARG A 25 19.08 41.86 76.09
N ASN A 26 18.52 41.27 75.03
CA ASN A 26 17.63 41.91 74.01
C ASN A 26 17.27 41.01 72.81
N SER A 27 17.45 39.69 72.91
CA SER A 27 17.21 38.75 71.80
C SER A 27 15.75 38.33 71.59
N ALA A 28 14.83 38.64 72.52
CA ALA A 28 13.44 38.21 72.43
C ALA A 28 12.65 38.87 71.27
N GLY A 29 12.89 40.15 70.99
CA GLY A 29 12.25 40.85 69.86
C GLY A 29 12.83 40.44 68.49
N PHE A 30 14.15 40.23 68.43
CA PHE A 30 14.82 39.77 67.21
C PHE A 30 14.47 38.31 66.86
N ALA A 31 14.37 37.43 67.86
CA ALA A 31 13.96 36.04 67.65
C ALA A 31 12.54 35.91 67.09
N LEU A 32 11.60 36.77 67.53
CA LEU A 32 10.23 36.78 67.00
C LEU A 32 10.19 37.25 65.54
N LEU A 33 10.91 38.32 65.19
CA LEU A 33 11.00 38.80 63.81
C LEU A 33 11.66 37.78 62.88
N LEU A 34 12.74 37.13 63.34
CA LEU A 34 13.40 36.05 62.62
C LEU A 34 12.45 34.86 62.40
N ALA A 35 11.73 34.44 63.45
CA ALA A 35 10.76 33.35 63.34
C ALA A 35 9.63 33.69 62.36
N LEU A 36 9.14 34.93 62.37
CA LEU A 36 8.09 35.37 61.45
C LEU A 36 8.57 35.45 60.00
N LEU A 37 9.81 35.89 59.78
CA LEU A 37 10.45 35.89 58.46
C LEU A 37 10.68 34.46 57.95
N VAL A 38 11.13 33.55 58.80
CA VAL A 38 11.29 32.13 58.48
C VAL A 38 9.94 31.51 58.15
N LEU A 39 8.89 31.76 58.93
CA LEU A 39 7.54 31.27 58.64
C LEU A 39 6.99 31.82 57.31
N LEU A 40 7.23 33.09 57.00
CA LEU A 40 6.87 33.68 55.72
C LEU A 40 7.63 33.00 54.58
N ALA A 41 8.94 32.78 54.74
CA ALA A 41 9.77 32.08 53.76
C ALA A 41 9.27 30.64 53.53
N LEU A 42 9.01 29.87 54.60
CA LEU A 42 8.43 28.52 54.48
C LEU A 42 7.04 28.55 53.81
N GLY A 43 6.19 29.51 54.13
CA GLY A 43 4.88 29.66 53.50
C GLY A 43 4.96 29.92 52.00
N THR A 44 5.87 30.82 51.58
CA THR A 44 6.11 31.10 50.16
C THR A 44 6.73 29.90 49.43
N LEU A 45 7.67 29.19 50.05
CA LEU A 45 8.27 27.97 49.49
C LEU A 45 7.24 26.85 49.36
N GLY A 46 6.41 26.62 50.39
CA GLY A 46 5.35 25.62 50.35
C GLY A 46 4.33 25.90 49.25
N THR A 47 3.92 27.16 49.11
CA THR A 47 3.00 27.58 48.03
C THR A 47 3.66 27.43 46.65
N GLY A 48 4.94 27.78 46.51
CA GLY A 48 5.71 27.60 45.29
C GLY A 48 5.82 26.13 44.86
N LEU A 49 6.10 25.21 45.80
CA LEU A 49 6.16 23.78 45.56
C LEU A 49 4.81 23.21 45.11
N LEU A 50 3.72 23.61 45.77
CA LEU A 50 2.37 23.19 45.37
C LEU A 50 2.03 23.68 43.95
N PHE A 51 2.35 24.93 43.63
CA PHE A 51 2.12 25.47 42.29
C PHE A 51 2.89 24.69 41.22
N VAL A 52 4.20 24.43 41.43
CA VAL A 52 5.03 23.64 40.50
C VAL A 52 4.45 22.24 40.31
N SER A 53 4.05 21.55 41.39
CA SER A 53 3.42 20.22 41.31
C SER A 53 2.12 20.22 40.49
N THR A 54 1.29 21.26 40.64
CA THR A 54 0.06 21.37 39.83
C THR A 54 0.35 21.63 38.35
N LEU A 55 1.39 22.41 38.04
CA LEU A 55 1.82 22.65 36.66
C LEU A 55 2.37 21.38 36.03
N GLU A 56 3.25 20.65 36.72
CA GLU A 56 3.79 19.37 36.24
C GLU A 56 2.68 18.36 35.95
N THR A 57 1.69 18.28 36.83
CA THR A 57 0.53 17.40 36.64
C THR A 57 -0.28 17.80 35.41
N ARG A 58 -0.51 19.10 35.18
CA ARG A 58 -1.25 19.58 33.99
C ARG A 58 -0.47 19.34 32.70
N VAL A 59 0.84 19.62 32.71
CA VAL A 59 1.73 19.39 31.55
C VAL A 59 1.80 17.91 31.21
N SER A 60 1.97 17.04 32.22
CA SER A 60 2.00 15.59 32.02
C SER A 60 0.69 15.07 31.40
N ARG A 61 -0.47 15.47 31.93
CA ARG A 61 -1.77 15.09 31.33
C ARG A 61 -1.95 15.62 29.91
N ALA A 62 -1.59 16.88 29.67
CA ALA A 62 -1.67 17.47 28.33
C ALA A 62 -0.80 16.71 27.32
N LEU A 63 0.42 16.31 27.70
CA LEU A 63 1.31 15.51 26.86
C LEU A 63 0.73 14.10 26.60
N VAL A 64 0.16 13.45 27.62
CA VAL A 64 -0.49 12.14 27.46
C VAL A 64 -1.70 12.24 26.52
N HIS A 65 -2.56 13.26 26.66
CA HIS A 65 -3.69 13.44 25.76
C HIS A 65 -3.24 13.80 24.33
N ALA A 66 -2.22 14.64 24.17
CA ALA A 66 -1.69 14.99 22.85
C ALA A 66 -1.09 13.78 22.12
N THR A 67 -0.31 12.95 22.83
CA THR A 67 0.26 11.71 22.27
C THR A 67 -0.80 10.69 21.90
N ARG A 68 -1.81 10.50 22.76
CA ARG A 68 -2.97 9.63 22.46
C ARG A 68 -3.76 10.14 21.25
N ALA A 69 -4.04 11.45 21.19
CA ALA A 69 -4.77 12.05 20.06
C ALA A 69 -4.00 11.81 18.76
N ARG A 70 -2.67 12.01 18.77
CA ARG A 70 -1.83 11.74 17.61
C ARG A 70 -1.86 10.27 17.19
N ALA A 71 -1.73 9.34 18.13
CA ALA A 71 -1.80 7.92 17.84
C ALA A 71 -3.16 7.52 17.24
N ALA A 72 -4.25 8.08 17.76
CA ALA A 72 -5.60 7.87 17.22
C ALA A 72 -5.74 8.42 15.79
N ALA A 73 -5.22 9.62 15.52
CA ALA A 73 -5.23 10.20 14.17
C ALA A 73 -4.41 9.35 13.18
N GLU A 74 -3.23 8.87 13.58
CA GLU A 74 -2.43 7.98 12.72
C GLU A 74 -3.08 6.61 12.52
N SER A 75 -3.78 6.08 13.54
CA SER A 75 -4.58 4.86 13.42
C SER A 75 -5.71 5.04 12.40
N ALA A 76 -6.45 6.15 12.49
CA ALA A 76 -7.51 6.50 11.54
C ALA A 76 -6.98 6.64 10.11
N ALA A 77 -5.82 7.27 9.91
CA ALA A 77 -5.18 7.34 8.60
C ALA A 77 -4.80 5.95 8.05
N ARG A 78 -4.29 5.05 8.89
CA ARG A 78 -3.98 3.67 8.50
C ARG A 78 -5.26 2.86 8.21
N ALA A 79 -6.32 3.05 8.98
CA ALA A 79 -7.61 2.42 8.76
C ALA A 79 -8.23 2.86 7.41
N ALA A 80 -8.13 4.15 7.08
CA ALA A 80 -8.55 4.67 5.78
C ALA A 80 -7.69 4.12 4.62
N LEU A 81 -6.40 3.86 4.87
CA LEU A 81 -5.53 3.19 3.89
C LEU A 81 -5.90 1.72 3.67
N THR A 82 -6.26 0.99 4.73
CA THR A 82 -6.67 -0.42 4.62
C THR A 82 -8.05 -0.58 4.00
N GLY A 83 -8.97 0.35 4.27
CA GLY A 83 -10.32 0.40 3.69
C GLY A 83 -10.37 1.12 2.34
N TRP A 84 -9.27 1.15 1.58
CA TRP A 84 -9.16 1.94 0.37
C TRP A 84 -10.11 1.47 -0.75
N ASP A 85 -11.06 2.33 -1.13
CA ASP A 85 -11.94 2.11 -2.28
C ASP A 85 -11.36 2.78 -3.54
N ALA A 86 -10.58 2.02 -4.31
CA ALA A 86 -9.95 2.56 -5.52
C ALA A 86 -10.96 3.01 -6.58
N PRO A 87 -12.01 2.23 -6.93
CA PRO A 87 -13.04 2.69 -7.85
C PRO A 87 -13.70 4.01 -7.45
N ALA A 88 -14.04 4.20 -6.17
CA ALA A 88 -14.62 5.47 -5.70
C ALA A 88 -13.63 6.62 -5.75
N HIS A 89 -12.41 6.42 -5.24
CA HIS A 89 -11.40 7.49 -5.16
C HIS A 89 -10.90 7.93 -6.55
N ARG A 90 -10.83 7.04 -7.54
CA ARG A 90 -10.45 7.38 -8.93
C ARG A 90 -11.40 8.37 -9.59
N ARG A 91 -12.69 8.34 -9.22
CA ARG A 91 -13.72 9.23 -9.78
C ARG A 91 -13.72 10.63 -9.16
N LEU A 92 -12.96 10.86 -8.09
CA LEU A 92 -12.82 12.17 -7.48
C LEU A 92 -12.15 13.13 -8.46
N ALA A 93 -12.63 14.37 -8.54
CA ALA A 93 -11.91 15.43 -9.25
C ALA A 93 -10.72 15.92 -8.39
N PRO A 94 -9.61 16.37 -9.00
CA PRO A 94 -8.52 16.98 -8.23
C PRO A 94 -9.03 18.11 -7.33
N GLY A 95 -8.58 18.14 -6.07
CA GLY A 95 -9.03 19.07 -5.03
C GLY A 95 -10.30 18.66 -4.29
N THR A 96 -11.03 17.64 -4.75
CA THR A 96 -12.21 17.13 -4.04
C THR A 96 -11.81 16.12 -2.96
N ALA A 97 -12.68 15.98 -1.97
CA ALA A 97 -12.43 15.12 -0.83
C ALA A 97 -13.67 14.31 -0.44
N VAL A 98 -13.44 13.12 0.10
CA VAL A 98 -14.48 12.22 0.60
C VAL A 98 -14.15 11.79 2.03
N ASP A 99 -15.16 11.78 2.90
CA ASP A 99 -15.01 11.28 4.26
C ASP A 99 -15.00 9.75 4.25
N VAL A 100 -14.10 9.15 5.02
CA VAL A 100 -13.95 7.70 5.15
C VAL A 100 -14.43 7.30 6.53
N ALA A 101 -15.31 6.31 6.58
CA ALA A 101 -15.79 5.75 7.83
C ALA A 101 -14.62 5.05 8.55
N VAL A 102 -14.28 5.54 9.75
CA VAL A 102 -13.37 4.87 10.67
C VAL A 102 -14.23 4.12 11.67
N ALA A 103 -14.04 2.82 11.81
CA ALA A 103 -14.85 2.02 12.73
C ALA A 103 -14.68 2.53 14.18
N PRO A 104 -15.78 2.92 14.85
CA PRO A 104 -15.71 3.49 16.20
C PRO A 104 -15.23 2.47 17.24
N ASP A 105 -15.47 1.19 17.00
CA ASP A 105 -15.21 0.09 17.96
C ASP A 105 -13.71 -0.20 18.19
N ALA A 106 -12.81 0.45 17.43
CA ALA A 106 -11.37 0.30 17.59
C ALA A 106 -10.74 1.31 18.57
N LEU A 107 -11.53 2.24 19.12
CA LEU A 107 -11.04 3.37 19.93
C LEU A 107 -11.78 3.48 21.27
N ASP A 108 -11.09 4.08 22.26
CA ASP A 108 -11.67 4.44 23.57
C ASP A 108 -12.87 5.40 23.35
N PRO A 109 -14.02 5.24 24.05
CA PRO A 109 -15.22 6.05 23.86
C PRO A 109 -15.01 7.58 23.95
N ASP A 110 -13.96 8.04 24.64
CA ASP A 110 -13.61 9.46 24.75
C ASP A 110 -12.84 10.00 23.52
N VAL A 111 -12.55 9.13 22.53
CA VAL A 111 -11.76 9.43 21.34
C VAL A 111 -12.64 9.44 20.10
N HIS A 112 -12.73 10.60 19.46
CA HIS A 112 -13.41 10.76 18.18
C HIS A 112 -12.37 10.98 17.09
N ALA A 113 -12.25 10.02 16.17
CA ALA A 113 -11.36 10.12 15.02
C ALA A 113 -12.15 10.09 13.72
N HIS A 114 -11.72 10.89 12.75
CA HIS A 114 -12.28 10.89 11.40
C HIS A 114 -11.15 11.01 10.38
N ALA A 115 -11.35 10.43 9.20
CA ALA A 115 -10.41 10.49 8.10
C ALA A 115 -11.10 10.96 6.83
N ARG A 116 -10.37 11.70 6.01
CA ARG A 116 -10.81 12.22 4.72
C ARG A 116 -9.74 11.96 3.68
N VAL A 117 -10.15 11.45 2.53
CA VAL A 117 -9.28 11.24 1.37
C VAL A 117 -9.47 12.43 0.43
N VAL A 118 -8.40 13.18 0.19
CA VAL A 118 -8.36 14.31 -0.73
C VAL A 118 -7.61 13.88 -1.98
N ARG A 119 -8.23 14.00 -3.16
CA ARG A 119 -7.52 13.79 -4.42
C ARG A 119 -6.66 15.02 -4.73
N LEU A 120 -5.37 14.82 -4.93
CA LEU A 120 -4.47 15.89 -5.37
C LEU A 120 -4.40 15.89 -6.91
N ALA A 121 -3.28 16.31 -7.49
CA ALA A 121 -3.04 16.19 -8.93
C ALA A 121 -2.52 14.78 -9.29
N GLY A 122 -2.83 14.31 -10.50
CA GLY A 122 -2.40 13.01 -11.00
C GLY A 122 -3.00 11.84 -10.23
N GLY A 123 -2.15 10.85 -9.90
CA GLY A 123 -2.49 9.69 -9.07
C GLY A 123 -2.23 9.90 -7.57
N LEU A 124 -1.96 11.12 -7.12
CA LEU A 124 -1.64 11.40 -5.71
C LEU A 124 -2.89 11.69 -4.88
N PHE A 125 -2.90 11.18 -3.65
CA PHE A 125 -3.97 11.35 -2.68
C PHE A 125 -3.39 11.69 -1.31
N LEU A 126 -4.08 12.57 -0.58
CA LEU A 126 -3.76 12.88 0.81
C LEU A 126 -4.86 12.31 1.70
N ILE A 127 -4.49 11.38 2.57
CA ILE A 127 -5.35 10.93 3.66
C ILE A 127 -5.10 11.87 4.83
N ARG A 128 -6.06 12.75 5.11
CA ARG A 128 -6.05 13.63 6.29
C ARG A 128 -6.87 12.97 7.38
N ALA A 129 -6.27 12.71 8.52
CA ALA A 129 -6.95 12.16 9.67
C ALA A 129 -6.81 13.10 10.87
N GLU A 130 -7.91 13.27 11.59
CA GLU A 130 -8.01 14.13 12.75
C GLU A 130 -8.59 13.32 13.90
N ALA A 131 -8.09 13.56 15.10
CA ALA A 131 -8.59 12.93 16.31
C ALA A 131 -8.73 13.95 17.43
N GLU A 132 -9.85 13.88 18.11
CA GLU A 132 -10.19 14.66 19.28
C GLU A 132 -10.37 13.74 20.47
N ILE A 133 -9.74 14.09 21.59
CA ILE A 133 -9.99 13.47 22.89
C ILE A 133 -10.76 14.47 23.72
N ARG A 134 -11.99 14.10 24.09
CA ARG A 134 -12.89 14.95 24.87
C ARG A 134 -13.27 14.27 26.18
N PRO A 135 -12.38 14.32 27.20
CA PRO A 135 -12.69 13.70 28.48
C PRO A 135 -13.84 14.46 29.17
N PRO A 136 -14.66 13.78 30.00
CA PRO A 136 -15.78 14.39 30.72
C PRO A 136 -15.34 15.50 31.69
N ALA A 137 -14.09 15.47 32.15
CA ALA A 137 -13.48 16.54 32.94
C ALA A 137 -12.00 16.71 32.57
N GLY A 138 -11.57 17.96 32.32
CA GLY A 138 -10.19 18.30 32.01
C GLY A 138 -10.01 18.96 30.64
N ALA A 139 -8.74 19.17 30.25
CA ALA A 139 -8.40 19.71 28.95
C ALA A 139 -8.38 18.58 27.91
N GLY A 140 -9.15 18.73 26.84
CA GLY A 140 -9.08 17.86 25.68
C GLY A 140 -7.79 18.03 24.90
N ALA A 141 -7.58 17.14 23.93
CA ALA A 141 -6.49 17.25 22.96
C ALA A 141 -7.02 17.04 21.55
N HIS A 142 -6.42 17.75 20.60
CA HIS A 142 -6.69 17.61 19.17
C HIS A 142 -5.37 17.32 18.46
N ALA A 143 -5.39 16.38 17.51
CA ALA A 143 -4.25 16.11 16.65
C ALA A 143 -4.72 15.83 15.22
N ALA A 144 -3.95 16.32 14.25
CA ALA A 144 -4.15 16.07 12.84
C ALA A 144 -2.87 15.47 12.23
N VAL A 145 -3.05 14.52 11.30
CA VAL A 145 -1.97 13.91 10.52
C VAL A 145 -2.36 13.80 9.05
N GLY A 146 -1.37 13.95 8.18
CA GLY A 146 -1.50 13.69 6.74
C GLY A 146 -0.67 12.49 6.34
N LEU A 147 -1.23 11.62 5.50
CA LEU A 147 -0.53 10.52 4.85
C LEU A 147 -0.68 10.65 3.34
N LEU A 148 0.44 10.87 2.65
CA LEU A 148 0.51 10.96 1.19
C LEU A 148 0.60 9.56 0.59
N THR A 149 -0.26 9.28 -0.38
CA THR A 149 -0.32 8.02 -1.11
C THR A 149 -0.43 8.26 -2.61
N ARG A 150 -0.10 7.25 -3.41
CA ARG A 150 -0.27 7.24 -4.86
C ARG A 150 -1.13 6.04 -5.25
N ALA A 151 -2.26 6.26 -5.91
CA ALA A 151 -3.00 5.19 -6.56
C ALA A 151 -2.54 5.04 -8.01
N LEU A 152 -2.48 3.79 -8.48
CA LEU A 152 -2.19 3.48 -9.88
C LEU A 152 -3.45 3.67 -10.72
N HIS A 153 -3.28 4.31 -11.87
CA HIS A 153 -4.33 4.46 -12.87
C HIS A 153 -4.14 3.43 -13.98
N PRO A 154 -5.22 2.76 -14.45
CA PRO A 154 -5.14 1.80 -15.56
C PRO A 154 -4.45 2.36 -16.82
N ALA A 155 -4.58 3.67 -17.05
CA ALA A 155 -3.95 4.39 -18.16
C ALA A 155 -2.42 4.29 -18.16
N GLU A 156 -1.81 4.12 -16.98
CA GLU A 156 -0.36 4.03 -16.82
C GLU A 156 0.20 2.71 -17.36
N PHE A 157 -0.64 1.69 -17.55
CA PHE A 157 -0.26 0.40 -18.13
C PHE A 157 -0.56 0.32 -19.63
N GLY A 158 -1.41 1.20 -20.18
CA GLY A 158 -1.76 1.20 -21.59
C GLY A 158 -0.58 1.23 -22.57
N PRO A 159 0.47 2.05 -22.34
CA PRO A 159 1.64 2.10 -23.22
C PRO A 159 2.40 0.78 -23.37
N ASP A 160 2.29 -0.13 -22.41
CA ASP A 160 2.96 -1.44 -22.44
C ASP A 160 2.31 -2.43 -23.42
N PHE A 161 1.07 -2.14 -23.84
CA PHE A 161 0.23 -3.02 -24.66
C PHE A 161 -0.25 -2.26 -25.91
N SER A 162 0.70 -1.91 -26.79
CA SER A 162 0.44 -1.16 -28.03
C SER A 162 -0.10 -2.01 -29.19
N ALA A 163 0.05 -3.34 -29.12
CA ALA A 163 -0.34 -4.32 -30.13
C ALA A 163 -1.05 -5.53 -29.51
N ALA A 164 -1.73 -6.37 -30.31
CA ALA A 164 -2.24 -7.66 -29.84
C ALA A 164 -1.09 -8.54 -29.28
N VAL A 165 0.05 -8.56 -29.98
CA VAL A 165 1.28 -9.22 -29.52
C VAL A 165 2.45 -8.25 -29.64
N SER A 166 3.17 -8.02 -28.55
CA SER A 166 4.42 -7.26 -28.54
C SER A 166 5.58 -8.19 -28.15
N ALA A 167 6.64 -8.25 -28.97
CA ALA A 167 7.78 -9.10 -28.69
C ALA A 167 9.15 -8.51 -29.02
N ALA A 168 10.17 -8.91 -28.26
CA ALA A 168 11.56 -8.50 -28.49
C ALA A 168 12.27 -9.37 -29.52
N GLY A 169 11.94 -10.65 -29.56
CA GLY A 169 12.62 -11.71 -30.31
C GLY A 169 11.69 -12.39 -31.31
N PRO A 170 12.04 -13.62 -31.74
CA PRO A 170 11.28 -14.33 -32.76
C PRO A 170 9.81 -14.56 -32.39
N VAL A 171 8.94 -14.28 -33.35
CA VAL A 171 7.50 -14.58 -33.29
C VAL A 171 7.16 -15.52 -34.42
N VAL A 172 6.60 -16.69 -34.08
CA VAL A 172 6.19 -17.71 -35.05
C VAL A 172 4.68 -17.92 -34.94
N LEU A 173 3.96 -17.62 -36.02
CA LEU A 173 2.56 -17.99 -36.17
C LEU A 173 2.50 -19.35 -36.85
N LEU A 174 2.03 -20.36 -36.12
CA LEU A 174 1.86 -21.74 -36.58
C LEU A 174 0.59 -21.88 -37.44
N PRO A 175 0.42 -22.99 -38.18
CA PRO A 175 -0.75 -23.19 -39.02
C PRO A 175 -2.06 -23.06 -38.23
N GLY A 176 -3.02 -22.28 -38.76
CA GLY A 176 -4.31 -22.02 -38.11
C GLY A 176 -4.28 -20.96 -37.00
N ALA A 177 -3.13 -20.37 -36.69
CA ALA A 177 -3.03 -19.28 -35.71
C ALA A 177 -3.76 -18.02 -36.19
N VAL A 178 -4.38 -17.29 -35.27
CA VAL A 178 -5.06 -16.02 -35.57
C VAL A 178 -4.53 -14.95 -34.63
N VAL A 179 -3.93 -13.90 -35.17
CA VAL A 179 -3.58 -12.69 -34.41
C VAL A 179 -4.32 -11.51 -35.01
N ASP A 180 -5.14 -10.85 -34.20
CA ASP A 180 -5.98 -9.74 -34.64
C ASP A 180 -5.82 -8.53 -33.75
N GLY A 181 -5.11 -7.51 -34.26
CA GLY A 181 -4.96 -6.21 -33.64
C GLY A 181 -6.11 -5.25 -33.94
N ALA A 182 -7.01 -5.54 -34.87
CA ALA A 182 -8.07 -4.61 -35.29
C ALA A 182 -9.11 -4.35 -34.18
N GLY A 183 -9.07 -5.16 -33.12
CA GLY A 183 -10.04 -5.16 -32.03
C GLY A 183 -11.09 -6.25 -32.22
N SER A 184 -11.74 -6.66 -31.14
CA SER A 184 -12.99 -7.40 -31.25
C SER A 184 -14.02 -6.54 -32.01
N ALA A 185 -14.43 -6.99 -33.20
CA ALA A 185 -15.61 -6.47 -33.91
C ALA A 185 -16.92 -6.88 -33.21
N GLU A 186 -16.89 -7.14 -31.90
CA GLU A 186 -18.13 -7.28 -31.15
C GLU A 186 -18.76 -5.89 -31.08
N PRO A 187 -20.03 -5.75 -31.52
CA PRO A 187 -20.70 -4.47 -31.52
C PRO A 187 -20.70 -3.92 -30.10
N ALA A 188 -20.90 -2.62 -29.98
CA ALA A 188 -21.16 -1.87 -28.75
C ALA A 188 -22.39 -2.38 -27.94
N ALA A 189 -22.46 -3.69 -27.66
CA ALA A 189 -23.61 -4.44 -27.19
C ALA A 189 -23.28 -5.36 -26.00
N THR A 190 -22.08 -5.26 -25.41
CA THR A 190 -22.01 -5.37 -23.95
C THR A 190 -21.95 -3.95 -23.38
N PRO A 191 -22.90 -3.56 -22.52
CA PRO A 191 -22.87 -2.27 -21.81
C PRO A 191 -21.73 -2.17 -20.78
N ASP A 192 -20.79 -3.12 -20.80
CA ASP A 192 -19.80 -3.41 -19.76
C ASP A 192 -18.37 -3.07 -20.18
N CYS A 193 -18.15 -2.34 -21.27
CA CYS A 193 -16.91 -1.57 -21.37
C CYS A 193 -17.11 -0.33 -20.48
N PRO A 194 -16.52 -0.28 -19.27
CA PRO A 194 -16.72 0.84 -18.35
C PRO A 194 -16.46 2.17 -19.08
N PRO A 195 -17.38 3.16 -19.03
CA PRO A 195 -17.30 4.35 -19.87
C PRO A 195 -16.02 5.21 -19.62
N ASP A 196 -15.01 5.00 -20.46
CA ASP A 196 -14.52 5.85 -21.58
C ASP A 196 -13.87 7.26 -21.34
N PRO A 197 -13.33 7.63 -20.16
CA PRO A 197 -12.00 8.31 -20.23
C PRO A 197 -11.04 8.05 -19.06
N LEU A 198 -11.52 7.44 -17.96
CA LEU A 198 -10.72 7.24 -16.74
C LEU A 198 -9.83 5.99 -16.76
N LEU A 199 -9.87 5.21 -17.84
CA LEU A 199 -9.02 4.02 -17.96
C LEU A 199 -7.83 4.28 -18.87
N GLY A 200 -7.86 5.34 -19.70
CA GLY A 200 -6.77 5.80 -20.56
C GLY A 200 -6.08 4.72 -21.41
N VAL A 201 -6.68 3.53 -21.55
CA VAL A 201 -6.26 2.52 -22.51
C VAL A 201 -6.84 2.95 -23.86
N PRO A 202 -6.01 3.31 -24.86
CA PRO A 202 -6.55 3.91 -26.07
C PRO A 202 -7.39 2.89 -26.85
N SER A 203 -8.64 3.25 -27.11
CA SER A 203 -9.60 2.49 -27.89
C SER A 203 -9.31 2.64 -29.39
N GLY A 204 -9.57 1.59 -30.16
CA GLY A 204 -9.36 1.56 -31.61
C GLY A 204 -8.42 0.46 -32.07
N PRO A 205 -8.31 0.28 -33.40
CA PRO A 205 -7.49 -0.76 -33.99
C PRO A 205 -6.00 -0.51 -33.68
N ARG A 206 -5.31 -1.60 -33.39
CA ARG A 206 -3.89 -1.68 -33.04
C ARG A 206 -3.10 -2.49 -34.05
N ALA A 207 -1.79 -2.48 -33.85
CA ALA A 207 -0.95 -3.42 -34.55
C ALA A 207 -1.32 -4.86 -34.18
N GLY A 208 -1.32 -5.76 -35.17
CA GLY A 208 -1.46 -7.19 -34.91
C GLY A 208 -0.25 -7.69 -34.10
N ILE A 209 0.94 -7.45 -34.65
CA ILE A 209 2.20 -7.77 -33.99
C ILE A 209 3.10 -6.54 -33.99
N ALA A 210 3.70 -6.22 -32.85
CA ALA A 210 4.80 -5.27 -32.73
C ALA A 210 6.10 -6.02 -32.38
N ILE A 211 7.15 -5.85 -33.17
CA ILE A 211 8.47 -6.47 -32.96
C ILE A 211 9.62 -5.50 -33.20
N ALA A 212 10.79 -5.81 -32.66
CA ALA A 212 11.99 -5.01 -32.85
C ALA A 212 12.47 -4.93 -34.32
N ASP A 213 12.30 -6.02 -35.09
CA ASP A 213 12.75 -6.10 -36.47
C ASP A 213 11.91 -7.11 -37.27
N ALA A 214 11.66 -6.83 -38.56
CA ALA A 214 10.79 -7.62 -39.43
C ALA A 214 11.21 -9.09 -39.63
N PRO A 215 12.51 -9.44 -39.75
CA PRO A 215 12.96 -10.83 -39.94
C PRO A 215 12.68 -11.75 -38.74
N LEU A 216 12.29 -11.19 -37.58
CA LEU A 216 11.92 -11.96 -36.40
C LEU A 216 10.53 -12.59 -36.54
N LEU A 217 9.70 -12.11 -37.48
CA LEU A 217 8.39 -12.69 -37.74
C LEU A 217 8.46 -13.84 -38.75
N ARG A 218 7.89 -14.98 -38.38
CA ARG A 218 7.59 -16.08 -39.29
C ARG A 218 6.10 -16.38 -39.24
N VAL A 219 5.46 -16.38 -40.41
CA VAL A 219 4.04 -16.68 -40.56
C VAL A 219 3.92 -17.93 -41.41
N GLU A 220 3.48 -19.02 -40.80
CA GLU A 220 3.24 -20.28 -41.51
C GLU A 220 2.01 -20.16 -42.42
N PRO A 221 1.90 -21.00 -43.48
CA PRO A 221 0.71 -21.06 -44.30
C PRO A 221 -0.54 -21.31 -43.45
N SER A 222 -1.66 -20.67 -43.78
CA SER A 222 -2.95 -20.68 -43.05
C SER A 222 -3.04 -19.87 -41.75
N ALA A 223 -1.94 -19.26 -41.28
CA ALA A 223 -2.03 -18.30 -40.19
C ALA A 223 -2.62 -16.96 -40.68
N ALA A 224 -3.44 -16.33 -39.85
CA ALA A 224 -4.08 -15.05 -40.12
C ALA A 224 -3.49 -13.95 -39.22
N LEU A 225 -3.01 -12.87 -39.84
CA LEU A 225 -2.52 -11.68 -39.16
C LEU A 225 -3.33 -10.47 -39.61
N HIS A 226 -4.09 -9.91 -38.68
CA HIS A 226 -4.93 -8.73 -38.86
C HIS A 226 -4.52 -7.62 -37.88
N GLY A 227 -4.78 -6.37 -38.24
CA GLY A 227 -4.40 -5.19 -37.47
C GLY A 227 -4.24 -3.97 -38.36
N ALA A 228 -4.16 -2.79 -37.75
CA ALA A 228 -3.90 -1.53 -38.44
C ALA A 228 -2.70 -0.82 -37.76
N PRO A 229 -1.45 -1.09 -38.20
CA PRO A 229 -1.04 -2.02 -39.27
C PRO A 229 -1.00 -3.50 -38.83
N PRO A 230 -0.95 -4.50 -39.73
CA PRO A 230 -0.78 -5.89 -39.31
C PRO A 230 0.55 -6.16 -38.57
N LEU A 231 1.62 -5.45 -38.96
CA LEU A 231 2.95 -5.51 -38.36
C LEU A 231 3.46 -4.10 -38.08
N GLU A 232 3.96 -3.86 -36.88
CA GLU A 232 4.63 -2.62 -36.46
C GLU A 232 6.08 -2.91 -36.05
N ILE A 233 7.01 -2.08 -36.54
CA ILE A 233 8.41 -2.15 -36.14
C ILE A 233 8.65 -1.18 -34.98
N ALA A 234 8.87 -1.75 -33.81
CA ALA A 234 8.97 -1.06 -32.53
C ALA A 234 10.36 -1.30 -31.92
N ALA A 235 11.35 -0.52 -32.36
CA ALA A 235 12.76 -0.71 -31.97
C ALA A 235 13.01 -0.68 -30.45
N HIS A 236 12.17 0.02 -29.68
CA HIS A 236 12.26 0.07 -28.22
C HIS A 236 12.02 -1.31 -27.55
N LEU A 237 11.34 -2.25 -28.22
CA LEU A 237 11.16 -3.62 -27.73
C LEU A 237 12.45 -4.44 -27.72
N ALA A 238 13.51 -3.99 -28.40
CA ALA A 238 14.82 -4.62 -28.31
C ALA A 238 15.51 -4.39 -26.95
N ASP A 239 15.10 -3.36 -26.21
CA ASP A 239 15.63 -3.06 -24.88
C ASP A 239 15.12 -4.09 -23.86
N SER A 240 16.02 -4.64 -23.06
CA SER A 240 15.64 -5.56 -21.98
C SER A 240 14.79 -4.88 -20.92
N ALA A 241 14.89 -3.56 -20.76
CA ALA A 241 14.06 -2.77 -19.86
C ALA A 241 12.57 -2.76 -20.28
N ALA A 242 12.24 -3.03 -21.54
CA ALA A 242 10.85 -3.11 -22.00
C ALA A 242 10.06 -4.27 -21.36
N PHE A 243 10.77 -5.24 -20.75
CA PHE A 243 10.18 -6.43 -20.12
C PHE A 243 10.49 -6.51 -18.62
N SER A 244 11.11 -5.49 -18.01
CA SER A 244 11.49 -5.51 -16.59
C SER A 244 10.37 -5.12 -15.61
N GLY A 245 9.16 -4.87 -16.12
CA GLY A 245 8.09 -4.26 -15.35
C GLY A 245 6.71 -4.36 -15.99
N LEU A 246 5.70 -3.90 -15.26
CA LEU A 246 4.35 -3.63 -15.74
C LEU A 246 4.01 -2.16 -15.47
N GLY A 247 3.97 -1.36 -16.52
CA GLY A 247 3.83 0.10 -16.51
C GLY A 247 4.86 0.73 -15.60
N PRO A 248 4.45 1.48 -14.57
CA PRO A 248 5.38 2.10 -13.63
C PRO A 248 5.95 1.13 -12.58
N LEU A 249 5.55 -0.15 -12.58
CA LEU A 249 5.95 -1.13 -11.57
C LEU A 249 7.11 -1.99 -12.08
N GLY A 250 8.20 -2.05 -11.31
CA GLY A 250 9.24 -3.07 -11.55
C GLY A 250 8.75 -4.46 -11.10
N MET A 251 9.40 -5.53 -11.57
CA MET A 251 9.03 -6.91 -11.19
C MET A 251 8.89 -7.12 -9.68
N ALA A 252 9.79 -6.57 -8.86
CA ALA A 252 9.71 -6.68 -7.40
C ALA A 252 8.45 -6.02 -6.80
N ASP A 253 7.96 -4.94 -7.40
CA ASP A 253 6.71 -4.30 -6.98
C ASP A 253 5.50 -5.12 -7.46
N VAL A 254 5.55 -5.67 -8.67
CA VAL A 254 4.50 -6.58 -9.19
C VAL A 254 4.36 -7.80 -8.28
N THR A 255 5.47 -8.45 -7.90
CA THR A 255 5.46 -9.59 -6.96
C THR A 255 4.84 -9.22 -5.61
N ARG A 256 5.12 -8.00 -5.09
CA ARG A 256 4.57 -7.52 -3.81
C ARG A 256 3.07 -7.24 -3.88
N LEU A 257 2.59 -6.81 -5.05
CA LEU A 257 1.19 -6.45 -5.28
C LEU A 257 0.33 -7.62 -5.75
N ALA A 258 0.94 -8.71 -6.21
CA ALA A 258 0.23 -9.85 -6.76
C ALA A 258 -0.86 -10.37 -5.80
N ASP A 259 -2.03 -10.63 -6.35
CA ASP A 259 -3.15 -11.26 -5.66
C ASP A 259 -2.91 -12.75 -5.47
N ARG A 260 -2.23 -13.37 -6.45
CA ARG A 260 -1.86 -14.78 -6.42
C ARG A 260 -0.43 -14.99 -6.91
N LEU A 261 0.38 -15.65 -6.09
CA LEU A 261 1.70 -16.14 -6.47
C LEU A 261 1.58 -17.61 -6.86
N VAL A 262 2.05 -17.97 -8.04
CA VAL A 262 2.01 -19.36 -8.54
C VAL A 262 3.41 -19.77 -8.95
N ALA A 263 3.89 -20.89 -8.42
CA ALA A 263 5.23 -21.39 -8.74
C ALA A 263 5.23 -22.18 -10.06
N GLU A 264 4.27 -23.09 -10.23
CA GLU A 264 4.12 -23.96 -11.40
C GLU A 264 2.65 -24.37 -11.53
N GLY A 265 2.16 -24.53 -12.76
CA GLY A 265 0.82 -25.06 -13.04
C GLY A 265 -0.34 -24.19 -12.50
N LEU A 266 -1.18 -23.69 -13.40
CA LEU A 266 -2.34 -22.89 -13.03
C LEU A 266 -3.57 -23.34 -13.81
N ASP A 267 -4.53 -23.94 -13.12
CA ASP A 267 -5.88 -24.09 -13.66
C ASP A 267 -6.73 -22.88 -13.25
N LEU A 268 -7.19 -22.12 -14.24
CA LEU A 268 -8.02 -20.94 -14.05
C LEU A 268 -9.49 -21.28 -13.79
N THR A 269 -9.93 -22.51 -14.10
CA THR A 269 -11.29 -22.99 -13.77
C THR A 269 -11.42 -23.51 -12.35
N ALA A 270 -10.32 -24.01 -11.79
CA ALA A 270 -10.19 -24.21 -10.37
C ALA A 270 -10.17 -22.82 -9.73
N GLY A 271 -11.34 -22.36 -9.31
CA GLY A 271 -11.44 -21.22 -8.40
C GLY A 271 -10.48 -21.40 -7.21
N PRO A 272 -10.20 -20.33 -6.45
CA PRO A 272 -9.44 -20.42 -5.20
C PRO A 272 -9.97 -21.63 -4.42
N GLY A 273 -9.12 -22.64 -4.24
CA GLY A 273 -9.48 -23.84 -3.49
C GLY A 273 -10.01 -23.43 -2.12
N GLY A 274 -10.98 -24.19 -1.60
CA GLY A 274 -11.67 -23.92 -0.34
C GLY A 274 -10.74 -23.48 0.79
N ASP A 275 -11.31 -22.60 1.62
CA ASP A 275 -10.71 -21.81 2.71
C ASP A 275 -9.87 -20.60 2.29
N GLY A 276 -10.60 -19.57 1.87
CA GLY A 276 -10.15 -18.18 1.95
C GLY A 276 -9.25 -17.71 0.81
N CYS A 277 -9.46 -16.47 0.38
CA CYS A 277 -8.41 -15.71 -0.28
C CYS A 277 -7.27 -15.54 0.73
N ASP A 278 -6.34 -16.49 0.74
CA ASP A 278 -5.18 -16.47 1.63
C ASP A 278 -4.19 -15.41 1.14
N VAL A 279 -4.49 -14.14 1.41
CA VAL A 279 -3.49 -13.07 1.49
C VAL A 279 -2.67 -13.30 2.77
N GLY A 280 -1.88 -14.37 2.77
CA GLY A 280 -1.23 -14.83 3.97
C GLY A 280 -0.35 -16.05 3.78
N SER A 281 0.79 -15.92 3.09
CA SER A 281 2.06 -16.46 3.58
C SER A 281 3.25 -16.26 2.62
N ALA A 282 4.41 -16.06 3.25
CA ALA A 282 5.78 -16.17 2.74
C ALA A 282 6.41 -14.93 2.06
N GLY A 283 6.93 -14.05 2.92
CA GLY A 283 7.95 -13.05 2.63
C GLY A 283 8.30 -12.25 3.88
N ALA A 284 8.99 -12.89 4.84
CA ALA A 284 9.50 -12.24 6.04
C ALA A 284 10.36 -11.02 5.67
N GLY A 285 9.82 -9.82 5.87
CA GLY A 285 10.51 -8.56 5.56
C GLY A 285 9.63 -7.33 5.30
N SER A 286 8.30 -7.46 5.11
CA SER A 286 7.45 -6.26 4.98
C SER A 286 7.12 -5.66 6.35
N LEU A 287 7.88 -4.62 6.73
CA LEU A 287 7.58 -3.77 7.90
C LEU A 287 6.37 -2.85 7.72
N ASP A 288 5.56 -3.04 6.67
CA ASP A 288 4.34 -2.27 6.45
C ASP A 288 3.22 -3.21 5.96
N GLY A 289 2.34 -3.59 6.88
CA GLY A 289 1.21 -4.49 6.64
C GLY A 289 0.28 -3.98 5.54
N ALA A 290 0.36 -4.62 4.37
CA ALA A 290 -0.65 -4.52 3.33
C ALA A 290 -1.72 -5.60 3.60
N VAL A 291 -2.67 -5.25 4.48
CA VAL A 291 -3.89 -6.04 4.66
C VAL A 291 -4.91 -5.49 3.67
N GLY A 292 -5.17 -6.23 2.59
CA GLY A 292 -6.32 -5.95 1.73
C GLY A 292 -7.63 -6.19 2.49
N PRO A 293 -8.76 -5.65 2.02
CA PRO A 293 -10.05 -5.88 2.66
C PRO A 293 -10.33 -7.38 2.75
N ALA A 294 -10.57 -7.87 3.97
CA ALA A 294 -10.97 -9.25 4.21
C ALA A 294 -12.35 -9.50 3.58
N GLY A 295 -12.45 -10.53 2.72
CA GLY A 295 -13.74 -11.03 2.23
C GLY A 295 -14.15 -10.70 0.79
N ALA A 296 -13.26 -10.26 -0.10
CA ALA A 296 -13.58 -10.23 -1.53
C ALA A 296 -13.67 -11.67 -2.09
N PRO A 297 -14.76 -12.09 -2.77
CA PRO A 297 -14.89 -13.45 -3.28
C PRO A 297 -13.91 -13.68 -4.45
N CYS A 298 -12.91 -14.55 -4.26
CA CYS A 298 -11.89 -14.82 -5.27
C CYS A 298 -12.36 -15.71 -6.45
N SER A 299 -13.66 -15.83 -6.74
CA SER A 299 -14.19 -16.68 -7.81
C SER A 299 -14.76 -15.85 -8.96
N GLY A 300 -14.06 -15.81 -10.10
CA GLY A 300 -14.56 -15.23 -11.36
C GLY A 300 -14.13 -13.79 -11.68
N ASP A 301 -13.48 -13.13 -10.74
CA ASP A 301 -13.02 -11.73 -10.87
C ASP A 301 -11.58 -11.65 -11.39
N ALA A 302 -11.23 -10.52 -12.03
CA ALA A 302 -9.87 -10.27 -12.51
C ALA A 302 -8.86 -10.23 -11.36
N GLN A 303 -7.71 -10.88 -11.54
CA GLN A 303 -6.63 -10.95 -10.54
C GLN A 303 -5.28 -10.54 -11.15
N LEU A 304 -4.39 -10.00 -10.32
CA LEU A 304 -2.97 -9.91 -10.64
C LEU A 304 -2.26 -11.20 -10.23
N ILE A 305 -1.92 -12.04 -11.20
CA ILE A 305 -1.26 -13.33 -11.00
C ILE A 305 0.21 -13.16 -11.37
N PHE A 306 1.11 -13.56 -10.47
CA PHE A 306 2.55 -13.52 -10.70
C PHE A 306 3.18 -14.90 -10.55
N SER A 307 4.03 -15.27 -11.51
CA SER A 307 4.92 -16.43 -11.42
C SER A 307 6.38 -16.00 -11.52
N PRO A 308 7.26 -16.43 -10.58
CA PRO A 308 8.69 -16.10 -10.62
C PRO A 308 9.47 -16.95 -11.64
N GLY A 309 8.81 -17.87 -12.35
CA GLY A 309 9.45 -18.79 -13.27
C GLY A 309 8.46 -19.35 -14.30
N ARG A 310 8.79 -20.50 -14.87
CA ARG A 310 7.96 -21.13 -15.91
C ARG A 310 6.55 -21.44 -15.38
N LEU A 311 5.54 -21.10 -16.18
CA LEU A 311 4.14 -21.36 -15.85
C LEU A 311 3.41 -22.03 -17.01
N THR A 312 2.68 -23.10 -16.71
CA THR A 312 1.70 -23.71 -17.63
C THR A 312 0.30 -23.39 -17.12
N VAL A 313 -0.55 -22.84 -17.98
CA VAL A 313 -1.90 -22.36 -17.65
C VAL A 313 -2.93 -23.17 -18.42
N SER A 314 -3.94 -23.69 -17.73
CA SER A 314 -5.11 -24.36 -18.30
C SER A 314 -6.40 -23.69 -17.84
N GLY A 315 -7.51 -24.03 -18.50
CA GLY A 315 -8.82 -23.51 -18.13
C GLY A 315 -9.10 -22.09 -18.65
N ALA A 316 -10.13 -21.45 -18.10
CA ALA A 316 -10.60 -20.13 -18.51
C ALA A 316 -10.50 -19.13 -17.35
N GLY A 317 -9.90 -17.96 -17.58
CA GLY A 317 -9.77 -16.92 -16.55
C GLY A 317 -9.59 -15.52 -17.12
N ARG A 318 -9.53 -14.54 -16.23
CA ARG A 318 -9.37 -13.12 -16.58
C ARG A 318 -8.44 -12.39 -15.63
N GLY A 319 -7.80 -11.32 -16.09
CA GLY A 319 -6.98 -10.45 -15.25
C GLY A 319 -5.64 -10.09 -15.86
N VAL A 320 -4.65 -9.92 -15.00
CA VAL A 320 -3.28 -9.55 -15.37
C VAL A 320 -2.35 -10.70 -14.98
N LEU A 321 -1.78 -11.37 -15.97
CA LEU A 321 -0.85 -12.46 -15.78
C LEU A 321 0.58 -11.98 -16.05
N VAL A 322 1.44 -12.04 -15.04
CA VAL A 322 2.86 -11.70 -15.16
C VAL A 322 3.70 -12.93 -14.84
N VAL A 323 4.58 -13.31 -15.76
CA VAL A 323 5.43 -14.49 -15.66
C VAL A 323 6.87 -14.05 -15.88
N ASP A 324 7.69 -14.17 -14.85
CA ASP A 324 9.14 -13.96 -14.95
C ASP A 324 9.83 -15.22 -15.49
N GLY A 325 9.46 -15.61 -16.70
CA GLY A 325 9.95 -16.81 -17.36
C GLY A 325 9.10 -17.20 -18.57
N ASP A 326 9.13 -18.49 -18.90
CA ASP A 326 8.35 -19.05 -20.00
C ASP A 326 6.89 -19.25 -19.59
N LEU A 327 5.95 -18.92 -20.48
CA LEU A 327 4.53 -19.12 -20.28
C LEU A 327 3.98 -20.04 -21.37
N GLU A 328 3.30 -21.11 -20.95
CA GLU A 328 2.58 -22.02 -21.83
C GLU A 328 1.09 -21.98 -21.52
N LEU A 329 0.26 -21.63 -22.50
CA LEU A 329 -1.19 -21.79 -22.42
C LEU A 329 -1.56 -23.13 -23.05
N ALA A 330 -2.09 -24.03 -22.23
CA ALA A 330 -2.49 -25.38 -22.60
C ALA A 330 -3.61 -25.37 -23.66
N PRO A 331 -3.80 -26.48 -24.41
CA PRO A 331 -4.86 -26.56 -25.42
C PRO A 331 -6.23 -26.22 -24.85
N GLY A 332 -6.97 -25.35 -25.55
CA GLY A 332 -8.31 -24.91 -25.12
C GLY A 332 -8.35 -23.91 -23.96
N ALA A 333 -7.19 -23.47 -23.44
CA ALA A 333 -7.15 -22.44 -22.40
C ALA A 333 -7.65 -21.09 -22.94
N ALA A 334 -8.39 -20.34 -22.12
CA ALA A 334 -8.92 -19.03 -22.49
C ALA A 334 -8.52 -17.97 -21.45
N PHE A 335 -7.87 -16.89 -21.88
CA PHE A 335 -7.47 -15.81 -20.99
C PHE A 335 -7.98 -14.46 -21.48
N ALA A 336 -8.66 -13.71 -20.63
CA ALA A 336 -9.13 -12.36 -20.93
C ALA A 336 -8.37 -11.30 -20.10
N GLY A 337 -7.56 -10.47 -20.76
CA GLY A 337 -6.83 -9.39 -20.10
C GLY A 337 -5.39 -9.23 -20.58
N ALA A 338 -4.49 -8.88 -19.66
CA ALA A 338 -3.10 -8.53 -19.97
C ALA A 338 -2.16 -9.70 -19.62
N ILE A 339 -1.28 -10.07 -20.55
CA ILE A 339 -0.24 -11.09 -20.30
C ILE A 339 1.14 -10.47 -20.52
N LEU A 340 2.01 -10.60 -19.53
CA LEU A 340 3.42 -10.24 -19.60
C LEU A 340 4.28 -11.48 -19.30
N ALA A 341 5.07 -11.95 -20.26
CA ALA A 341 6.06 -13.00 -20.07
C ALA A 341 7.47 -12.45 -20.33
N THR A 342 8.39 -12.58 -19.38
CA THR A 342 9.78 -12.16 -19.59
C THR A 342 10.57 -13.17 -20.44
N GLY A 343 10.05 -14.39 -20.62
CA GLY A 343 10.58 -15.44 -21.49
C GLY A 343 9.71 -15.70 -22.73
N ARG A 344 9.62 -16.97 -23.13
CA ARG A 344 8.85 -17.40 -24.30
C ARG A 344 7.39 -17.65 -23.96
N LEU A 345 6.49 -17.09 -24.76
CA LEU A 345 5.08 -17.45 -24.79
C LEU A 345 4.85 -18.61 -25.77
N THR A 346 4.17 -19.66 -25.33
CA THR A 346 3.67 -20.75 -26.18
C THR A 346 2.16 -20.83 -26.05
N LEU A 347 1.43 -20.52 -27.12
CA LEU A 347 -0.03 -20.64 -27.17
C LEU A 347 -0.39 -21.91 -27.94
N ALA A 348 -0.89 -22.93 -27.24
CA ALA A 348 -1.25 -24.20 -27.86
C ALA A 348 -2.49 -24.08 -28.78
N PRO A 349 -2.73 -25.07 -29.67
CA PRO A 349 -3.92 -25.08 -30.51
C PRO A 349 -5.22 -25.00 -29.71
N GLY A 350 -6.18 -24.21 -30.19
CA GLY A 350 -7.46 -24.00 -29.53
C GLY A 350 -7.41 -23.09 -28.29
N ALA A 351 -6.22 -22.69 -27.83
CA ALA A 351 -6.11 -21.67 -26.79
C ALA A 351 -6.43 -20.28 -27.35
N SER A 352 -7.02 -19.42 -26.51
CA SER A 352 -7.45 -18.08 -26.91
C SER A 352 -7.07 -17.01 -25.88
N VAL A 353 -6.64 -15.86 -26.37
CA VAL A 353 -6.38 -14.67 -25.56
C VAL A 353 -7.21 -13.50 -26.09
N THR A 354 -7.98 -12.86 -25.21
CA THR A 354 -8.75 -11.65 -25.51
C THR A 354 -8.21 -10.49 -24.67
N GLY A 355 -7.47 -9.58 -25.29
CA GLY A 355 -6.69 -8.56 -24.59
C GLY A 355 -5.36 -8.36 -25.29
N ALA A 356 -4.25 -8.27 -24.57
CA ALA A 356 -2.94 -8.11 -25.21
C ALA A 356 -1.84 -8.88 -24.51
N VAL A 357 -0.85 -9.28 -25.30
CA VAL A 357 0.29 -10.07 -24.82
C VAL A 357 1.59 -9.36 -25.11
N ARG A 358 2.47 -9.32 -24.11
CA ARG A 358 3.85 -8.91 -24.22
C ARG A 358 4.75 -10.06 -23.78
N ALA A 359 5.60 -10.55 -24.68
CA ALA A 359 6.49 -11.67 -24.42
C ALA A 359 7.86 -11.46 -25.07
N ARG A 360 8.96 -12.04 -24.57
CA ARG A 360 10.24 -11.93 -25.28
C ARG A 360 10.20 -12.64 -26.62
N GLU A 361 9.63 -13.83 -26.64
CA GLU A 361 9.43 -14.64 -27.85
C GLU A 361 8.02 -15.19 -27.84
N ALA A 362 7.46 -15.50 -29.01
CA ALA A 362 6.12 -16.07 -29.08
C ALA A 362 6.03 -17.18 -30.14
N SER A 363 5.45 -18.31 -29.75
CA SER A 363 5.01 -19.38 -30.65
C SER A 363 3.50 -19.53 -30.50
N ILE A 364 2.75 -19.24 -31.55
CA ILE A 364 1.31 -19.07 -31.49
C ILE A 364 0.65 -20.08 -32.41
N ALA A 365 -0.10 -21.04 -31.85
CA ALA A 365 -1.00 -21.95 -32.59
C ALA A 365 -2.49 -21.68 -32.32
N GLY A 366 -2.79 -20.83 -31.33
CA GLY A 366 -4.15 -20.43 -30.97
C GLY A 366 -4.57 -19.08 -31.54
N ALA A 367 -5.50 -18.41 -30.86
CA ALA A 367 -6.00 -17.10 -31.25
C ALA A 367 -5.63 -16.01 -30.22
N ILE A 368 -5.14 -14.86 -30.68
CA ILE A 368 -4.93 -13.65 -29.86
C ILE A 368 -5.69 -12.51 -30.51
N ARG A 369 -6.62 -11.90 -29.77
CA ARG A 369 -7.46 -10.80 -30.26
C ARG A 369 -7.30 -9.62 -29.33
N PHE A 370 -6.91 -8.47 -29.90
CA PHE A 370 -6.81 -7.23 -29.15
C PHE A 370 -8.18 -6.83 -28.60
N ASP A 371 -8.25 -6.55 -27.30
CA ASP A 371 -9.45 -6.03 -26.67
C ASP A 371 -9.09 -5.02 -25.56
N ALA A 372 -9.30 -3.75 -25.87
CA ALA A 372 -9.02 -2.65 -24.93
C ALA A 372 -9.91 -2.71 -23.68
N CYS A 373 -11.15 -3.20 -23.80
CA CYS A 373 -12.09 -3.31 -22.68
C CYS A 373 -11.69 -4.46 -21.75
N ALA A 374 -11.19 -5.58 -22.29
CA ALA A 374 -10.64 -6.68 -21.49
C ALA A 374 -9.40 -6.22 -20.70
N LEU A 375 -8.49 -5.47 -21.34
CA LEU A 375 -7.33 -4.86 -20.66
C LEU A 375 -7.75 -3.87 -19.57
N ALA A 376 -8.65 -2.96 -19.90
CA ALA A 376 -9.08 -1.92 -18.97
C ALA A 376 -9.80 -2.52 -17.74
N ARG A 377 -10.64 -3.54 -17.94
CA ARG A 377 -11.24 -4.31 -16.84
C ARG A 377 -10.18 -5.04 -16.03
N ALA A 378 -9.26 -5.74 -16.67
CA ALA A 378 -8.19 -6.45 -15.98
C ALA A 378 -7.38 -5.53 -15.04
N PHE A 379 -7.02 -4.32 -15.49
CA PHE A 379 -6.30 -3.35 -14.65
C PHE A 379 -7.18 -2.67 -13.60
N ALA A 380 -8.47 -2.48 -13.89
CA ALA A 380 -9.39 -1.78 -12.99
C ALA A 380 -9.92 -2.68 -11.87
N GLU A 381 -10.08 -3.98 -12.13
CA GLU A 381 -10.69 -4.95 -11.22
C GLU A 381 -9.65 -5.73 -10.40
N ALA A 382 -8.41 -5.89 -10.91
CA ALA A 382 -7.34 -6.58 -10.16
C ALA A 382 -7.07 -5.90 -8.80
N PRO A 383 -7.37 -6.55 -7.66
CA PRO A 383 -7.20 -5.94 -6.35
C PRO A 383 -5.76 -5.50 -6.08
N GLY A 384 -4.77 -6.25 -6.57
CA GLY A 384 -3.35 -5.94 -6.43
C GLY A 384 -2.96 -4.58 -7.01
N LEU A 385 -3.53 -4.22 -8.16
CA LEU A 385 -3.30 -2.93 -8.83
C LEU A 385 -4.15 -1.78 -8.29
N ASN A 386 -5.20 -2.11 -7.53
CA ASN A 386 -6.07 -1.14 -6.87
C ASN A 386 -5.52 -0.65 -5.52
N ARG A 387 -4.43 -1.24 -5.01
CA ARG A 387 -3.83 -0.84 -3.73
C ARG A 387 -3.09 0.51 -3.86
N PRO A 388 -3.26 1.42 -2.88
CA PRO A 388 -2.50 2.65 -2.85
C PRO A 388 -1.04 2.36 -2.46
N LEU A 389 -0.11 2.92 -3.22
CA LEU A 389 1.32 2.86 -2.96
C LEU A 389 1.76 4.03 -2.08
N ARG A 390 2.74 3.77 -1.22
CA ARG A 390 3.43 4.85 -0.50
C ARG A 390 4.55 5.40 -1.39
N PRO A 391 4.64 6.73 -1.60
CA PRO A 391 5.76 7.33 -2.30
C PRO A 391 7.09 6.96 -1.64
N ALA A 392 8.15 6.82 -2.43
CA ALA A 392 9.49 6.63 -1.90
C ALA A 392 9.90 7.87 -1.07
N GLY A 393 10.02 7.71 0.25
CA GLY A 393 10.39 8.78 1.18
C GLY A 393 9.41 9.00 2.33
N ARG A 394 9.34 10.23 2.83
CA ARG A 394 8.46 10.62 3.95
C ARG A 394 7.02 10.73 3.44
N SER A 395 6.19 9.74 3.77
CA SER A 395 4.75 9.74 3.44
C SER A 395 3.91 10.51 4.47
N TRP A 396 4.40 10.65 5.70
CA TRP A 396 3.73 11.42 6.75
C TRP A 396 4.02 12.91 6.61
N VAL A 397 2.97 13.70 6.58
CA VAL A 397 3.02 15.16 6.44
C VAL A 397 2.36 15.78 7.67
N PRO A 398 2.97 16.81 8.29
CA PRO A 398 2.28 17.60 9.30
C PRO A 398 1.12 18.35 8.64
N THR A 399 -0.09 18.12 9.14
CA THR A 399 -1.27 18.89 8.75
C THR A 399 -1.53 19.92 9.84
N PHE A 400 -1.56 21.19 9.45
CA PHE A 400 -1.83 22.33 10.32
C PHE A 400 -3.30 22.75 10.25
#